data_AF-A0A7C6ZEA5-F1
#
_entry.id   AF-A0A7C6ZEA5-F1
#
_cell.length_a   1.000
_cell.length_b   1.000
_cell.length_c   1.000
_cell.angle_alpha   90.00
_cell.angle_beta   90.00
_cell.angle_gamma   90.00
#
_symmetry.space_group_name_H-M   'P 1'
#
loop_
_entity.id
_entity.type
_entity.pdbx_description
1 polymer ?
#
loop_
_entity_poly.entity_id
_entity_poly.type
_entity_poly.pdbx_seq_one_letter_code
_entity_poly.pdbx_strand_id
1 'polypeptide(L)'
;MKPVFRNEEELKNWVSVQIAGPIDERIWALCKEDGFIDEALNPEFRNVKGLLKRYRDLENLKADRRPTERKPRQIPPDKRLATLSEIIAIEAARLPEVVRFREEVLSGQLIPFAEIPTWIEQKAKEDGGGTHWVEIPLPPGHELPDTMGHLPPEWLRRLADTIEKHGLRIYGGWRLNTLSYPGPPGENWVRAIPVRHDGVLGRLKRIAGQLCRRYPAWEEARAVAFVLSGAVPLIPKARLQFDHHSHMPPTITITVDPRLSKEEVAKLYARHRRELFEGQDKPMSEKHLKLAVFLAQNPSGTWVERMSNWNACYPQWSYTNYRTFCRDALAAYERVRGNKFDAQEWEPQAKAMLRWAEGLHHDDEKEGDTRQNHGRK
;
A
#
# COMPACT_ATOMS: atom_id res chain seq x y z
N MET A 1 -26.85 -6.34 -32.54
CA MET A 1 -25.68 -6.27 -33.46
C MET A 1 -24.46 -5.84 -32.67
N LYS A 2 -23.32 -6.53 -32.81
CA LYS A 2 -22.06 -6.04 -32.22
C LYS A 2 -21.60 -4.81 -33.01
N PRO A 3 -21.19 -3.71 -32.36
CA PRO A 3 -20.70 -2.54 -33.08
C PRO A 3 -19.48 -2.92 -33.92
N VAL A 4 -19.38 -2.30 -35.10
CA VAL A 4 -18.29 -2.51 -36.06
C VAL A 4 -17.49 -1.23 -36.12
N PHE A 5 -16.19 -1.31 -35.86
CA PHE A 5 -15.28 -0.19 -35.91
C PHE A 5 -14.28 -0.45 -37.04
N ARG A 6 -14.08 0.55 -37.90
CA ARG A 6 -13.18 0.46 -39.06
C ARG A 6 -11.77 0.89 -38.74
N ASN A 7 -11.59 1.65 -37.67
CA ASN A 7 -10.30 2.15 -37.21
C ASN A 7 -10.33 2.42 -35.70
N GLU A 8 -9.15 2.66 -35.14
CA GLU A 8 -8.96 2.95 -33.72
C GLU A 8 -9.70 4.22 -33.26
N GLU A 9 -9.87 5.20 -34.13
CA GLU A 9 -10.49 6.49 -33.81
C GLU A 9 -12.02 6.36 -33.61
N GLU A 10 -12.68 5.55 -34.44
CA GLU A 10 -14.08 5.16 -34.25
C GLU A 10 -14.28 4.37 -32.95
N LEU A 11 -13.34 3.47 -32.62
CA LEU A 11 -13.38 2.71 -31.37
C LEU A 11 -13.15 3.62 -30.15
N LYS A 12 -12.23 4.58 -30.24
CA LYS A 12 -11.92 5.56 -29.18
C LYS A 12 -13.10 6.47 -28.88
N ASN A 13 -13.76 6.98 -29.92
CA ASN A 13 -14.99 7.77 -29.80
C ASN A 13 -16.15 6.96 -29.20
N TRP A 14 -16.23 5.67 -29.53
CA TRP A 14 -17.23 4.82 -28.91
C TRP A 14 -16.95 4.58 -27.41
N VAL A 15 -15.69 4.34 -27.02
CA VAL A 15 -15.33 4.16 -25.61
C VAL A 15 -15.59 5.43 -24.80
N SER A 16 -15.30 6.63 -25.32
CA SER A 16 -15.53 7.90 -24.62
C SER A 16 -17.00 8.10 -24.24
N VAL A 17 -17.91 7.70 -25.13
CA VAL A 17 -19.37 7.70 -24.88
C VAL A 17 -19.75 6.67 -23.81
N GLN A 18 -19.11 5.50 -23.78
CA GLN A 18 -19.42 4.44 -22.80
C GLN A 18 -18.87 4.70 -21.40
N ILE A 19 -17.84 5.54 -21.27
CA ILE A 19 -17.29 5.99 -19.97
C ILE A 19 -17.84 7.35 -19.54
N ALA A 20 -18.66 8.01 -20.38
CA ALA A 20 -19.24 9.33 -20.14
C ALA A 20 -18.19 10.41 -19.80
N GLY A 21 -17.06 10.41 -20.52
CA GLY A 21 -15.95 11.32 -20.25
C GLY A 21 -14.84 11.28 -21.31
N PRO A 22 -13.88 12.23 -21.26
CA PRO A 22 -12.74 12.23 -22.16
C PRO A 22 -11.84 11.02 -21.91
N ILE A 23 -11.28 10.46 -22.98
CA ILE A 23 -10.33 9.35 -22.88
C ILE A 23 -9.00 9.86 -22.33
N ASP A 24 -8.54 9.29 -21.22
CA ASP A 24 -7.16 9.43 -20.77
C ASP A 24 -6.21 8.73 -21.76
N GLU A 25 -5.37 9.50 -22.42
CA GLU A 25 -4.41 9.04 -23.43
C GLU A 25 -3.40 8.02 -22.88
N ARG A 26 -3.05 8.10 -21.59
CA ARG A 26 -2.11 7.16 -20.97
C ARG A 26 -2.76 5.80 -20.75
N ILE A 27 -4.01 5.77 -20.30
CA ILE A 27 -4.78 4.53 -20.13
C ILE A 27 -5.06 3.90 -21.49
N TRP A 28 -5.37 4.73 -22.49
CA TRP A 28 -5.59 4.27 -23.86
C TRP A 28 -4.33 3.62 -24.47
N ALA A 29 -3.16 4.26 -24.29
CA ALA A 29 -1.89 3.69 -24.73
C ALA A 29 -1.59 2.33 -24.06
N LEU A 30 -1.91 2.19 -22.77
CA LEU A 30 -1.76 0.91 -22.04
C LEU A 30 -2.72 -0.16 -22.56
N CYS A 31 -3.99 0.16 -22.81
CA CYS A 31 -4.93 -0.78 -23.42
C CYS A 31 -4.47 -1.23 -24.83
N LYS A 32 -3.75 -0.37 -25.55
CA LYS A 32 -3.17 -0.69 -26.85
C LYS A 32 -1.95 -1.60 -26.72
N GLU A 33 -1.05 -1.31 -25.78
CA GLU A 33 0.11 -2.14 -25.47
C GLU A 33 -0.31 -3.55 -24.99
N ASP A 34 -1.38 -3.62 -24.21
CA ASP A 34 -1.99 -4.88 -23.71
C ASP A 34 -2.78 -5.65 -24.80
N GLY A 35 -2.84 -5.15 -26.04
CA GLY A 35 -3.51 -5.81 -27.18
C GLY A 35 -5.03 -5.74 -27.19
N PHE A 36 -5.67 -5.09 -26.21
CA PHE A 36 -7.14 -4.99 -26.13
C PHE A 36 -7.76 -4.16 -27.25
N ILE A 37 -7.01 -3.21 -27.81
CA ILE A 37 -7.42 -2.42 -28.99
C ILE A 37 -7.45 -3.31 -30.23
N ASP A 38 -6.40 -4.10 -30.45
CA ASP A 38 -6.32 -5.01 -31.59
C ASP A 38 -7.38 -6.11 -31.50
N GLU A 39 -7.64 -6.66 -30.32
CA GLU A 39 -8.75 -7.61 -30.10
C GLU A 39 -10.14 -7.01 -30.33
N ALA A 40 -10.33 -5.72 -30.04
CA ALA A 40 -11.60 -5.02 -30.24
C ALA A 40 -11.84 -4.69 -31.73
N LEU A 41 -10.77 -4.43 -32.49
CA LEU A 41 -10.81 -4.17 -33.94
C LEU A 41 -10.80 -5.45 -34.78
N ASN A 42 -10.32 -6.57 -34.23
CA ASN A 42 -10.24 -7.84 -34.95
C ASN A 42 -11.63 -8.36 -35.35
N PRO A 43 -11.92 -8.55 -36.66
CA PRO A 43 -13.23 -8.97 -37.15
C PRO A 43 -13.76 -10.30 -36.58
N GLU A 44 -12.87 -11.24 -36.23
CA GLU A 44 -13.20 -12.60 -35.79
C GLU A 44 -13.50 -12.70 -34.29
N PHE A 45 -12.84 -11.90 -33.46
CA PHE A 45 -12.92 -11.99 -31.98
C PHE A 45 -13.71 -10.84 -31.33
N ARG A 46 -13.59 -9.60 -31.85
CA ARG A 46 -14.26 -8.35 -31.40
C ARG A 46 -14.59 -8.30 -29.92
N ASN A 47 -13.56 -8.17 -29.08
CA ASN A 47 -13.69 -8.17 -27.63
C ASN A 47 -13.84 -6.75 -27.02
N VAL A 48 -14.85 -6.02 -27.48
CA VAL A 48 -15.10 -4.62 -27.04
C VAL A 48 -15.47 -4.53 -25.54
N LYS A 49 -16.05 -5.61 -24.99
CA LYS A 49 -16.35 -5.71 -23.54
C LYS A 49 -15.08 -5.88 -22.71
N GLY A 50 -14.10 -6.65 -23.18
CA GLY A 50 -12.80 -6.80 -22.55
C GLY A 50 -12.06 -5.47 -22.48
N LEU A 51 -12.05 -4.72 -23.59
CA LEU A 51 -11.49 -3.36 -23.64
C LEU A 51 -12.14 -2.41 -22.63
N LEU A 52 -13.48 -2.33 -22.58
CA LEU A 52 -14.17 -1.46 -21.62
C LEU A 52 -13.87 -1.82 -20.17
N LYS A 53 -13.80 -3.13 -19.88
CA LYS A 53 -13.47 -3.60 -18.55
C LYS A 53 -12.05 -3.21 -18.17
N ARG A 54 -11.07 -3.49 -19.04
CA ARG A 54 -9.65 -3.13 -18.81
C ARG A 54 -9.47 -1.62 -18.64
N TYR A 55 -10.15 -0.82 -19.47
CA TYR A 55 -10.10 0.63 -19.38
C TYR A 55 -10.61 1.13 -18.03
N ARG A 56 -11.78 0.63 -17.57
CA ARG A 56 -12.33 0.97 -16.24
C ARG A 56 -11.48 0.45 -15.09
N ASP A 57 -10.87 -0.72 -15.22
CA ASP A 57 -9.96 -1.26 -14.21
C ASP A 57 -8.73 -0.36 -14.04
N LEU A 58 -8.15 0.15 -15.13
CA LEU A 58 -7.03 1.10 -15.11
C LEU A 58 -7.45 2.49 -14.59
N GLU A 59 -8.66 2.94 -14.91
CA GLU A 59 -9.24 4.17 -14.36
C GLU A 59 -9.47 4.07 -12.85
N ASN A 60 -9.98 2.92 -12.40
CA ASN A 60 -10.13 2.61 -10.99
C ASN A 60 -8.78 2.51 -10.28
N LEU A 61 -7.74 1.93 -10.89
CA LEU A 61 -6.38 1.90 -10.33
C LEU A 61 -5.77 3.30 -10.18
N LYS A 62 -6.15 4.25 -11.05
CA LYS A 62 -5.78 5.67 -10.91
C LYS A 62 -6.53 6.32 -9.74
N ALA A 63 -7.79 5.95 -9.51
CA ALA A 63 -8.59 6.40 -8.36
C ALA A 63 -8.17 5.74 -7.02
N ASP A 64 -7.76 4.46 -7.05
CA ASP A 64 -7.35 3.63 -5.90
C ASP A 64 -5.95 3.96 -5.37
N ARG A 65 -5.24 4.93 -5.94
CA ARG A 65 -4.04 5.52 -5.31
C ARG A 65 -4.35 6.34 -4.05
N ARG A 66 -5.61 6.39 -3.61
CA ARG A 66 -5.91 6.57 -2.18
C ARG A 66 -6.14 5.18 -1.59
N PRO A 67 -5.19 4.61 -0.85
CA PRO A 67 -5.55 3.60 0.14
C PRO A 67 -6.63 4.27 0.97
N THR A 68 -7.88 3.82 0.83
CA THR A 68 -8.89 4.17 1.81
C THR A 68 -8.47 3.37 3.03
N GLU A 69 -7.56 3.93 3.84
CA GLU A 69 -7.26 3.41 5.17
C GLU A 69 -8.60 3.32 5.88
N ARG A 70 -9.17 2.12 5.92
CA ARG A 70 -10.34 1.85 6.74
C ARG A 70 -9.86 2.08 8.16
N LYS A 71 -10.26 3.22 8.74
CA LYS A 71 -9.81 3.63 10.07
C LYS A 71 -9.88 2.45 11.05
N PRO A 72 -8.91 2.34 11.95
CA PRO A 72 -8.98 1.33 12.98
C PRO A 72 -10.31 1.43 13.72
N ARG A 73 -11.09 0.36 13.75
CA ARG A 73 -12.34 0.36 14.50
C ARG A 73 -12.01 0.41 15.98
N GLN A 74 -12.64 1.32 16.70
CA GLN A 74 -12.36 1.55 18.11
C GLN A 74 -13.53 1.09 18.96
N ILE A 75 -13.22 0.42 20.07
CA ILE A 75 -14.18 0.25 21.15
C ILE A 75 -14.07 1.49 22.04
N PRO A 76 -15.20 2.14 22.36
CA PRO A 76 -15.19 3.33 23.20
C PRO A 76 -14.53 3.04 24.57
N PRO A 77 -13.97 4.08 25.21
CA PRO A 77 -13.44 3.96 26.57
C PRO A 77 -14.51 3.49 27.56
N ASP A 78 -14.09 2.77 28.60
CA ASP A 78 -14.88 2.67 29.82
C ASP A 78 -14.66 3.92 30.70
N LYS A 79 -15.32 3.97 31.86
CA LYS A 79 -15.18 5.11 32.80
C LYS A 79 -13.73 5.38 33.18
N ARG A 80 -12.92 4.33 33.37
CA ARG A 80 -11.52 4.46 33.80
C ARG A 80 -10.67 5.05 32.69
N LEU A 81 -10.82 4.57 31.45
CA LEU A 81 -10.10 5.09 30.29
C LEU A 81 -10.55 6.51 29.94
N ALA A 82 -11.82 6.85 30.13
CA ALA A 82 -12.32 8.21 29.97
C ALA A 82 -11.64 9.16 30.99
N THR A 83 -11.58 8.78 32.27
CA THR A 83 -10.86 9.55 33.29
C THR A 83 -9.36 9.66 32.98
N LEU A 84 -8.72 8.59 32.49
CA LEU A 84 -7.33 8.64 32.08
C LEU A 84 -7.10 9.62 30.92
N SER A 85 -8.01 9.66 29.95
CA SER A 85 -7.98 10.63 28.85
C SER A 85 -8.03 12.07 29.34
N GLU A 86 -8.88 12.37 30.33
CA GLU A 86 -8.95 13.70 30.94
C GLU A 86 -7.65 14.08 31.64
N ILE A 87 -7.08 13.17 32.44
CA ILE A 87 -5.79 13.39 33.13
C ILE A 87 -4.68 13.69 32.12
N ILE A 88 -4.55 12.85 31.09
CA ILE A 88 -3.52 13.04 30.04
C ILE A 88 -3.73 14.35 29.28
N ALA A 89 -4.98 14.74 29.01
CA ALA A 89 -5.27 16.02 28.38
C ALA A 89 -4.86 17.21 29.27
N ILE A 90 -5.09 17.15 30.59
CA ILE A 90 -4.64 18.17 31.54
C ILE A 90 -3.12 18.26 31.56
N GLU A 91 -2.42 17.12 31.62
CA GLU A 91 -0.95 17.07 31.58
C GLU A 91 -0.40 17.60 30.26
N ALA A 92 -0.97 17.18 29.13
CA ALA A 92 -0.58 17.63 27.79
C ALA A 92 -0.82 19.13 27.59
N ALA A 93 -1.88 19.69 28.16
CA ALA A 93 -2.18 21.13 28.06
C ALA A 93 -1.15 22.00 28.78
N ARG A 94 -0.40 21.44 29.74
CA ARG A 94 0.66 22.13 30.50
C ARG A 94 2.03 22.03 29.84
N LEU A 95 2.17 21.26 28.76
CA LEU A 95 3.44 21.13 28.06
C LEU A 95 3.86 22.48 27.44
N PRO A 96 5.10 22.94 27.64
CA PRO A 96 5.54 24.27 27.18
C PRO A 96 5.30 24.51 25.69
N GLU A 97 5.51 23.50 24.84
CA GLU A 97 5.29 23.58 23.41
C GLU A 97 3.81 23.79 23.03
N VAL A 98 2.88 23.20 23.79
CA VAL A 98 1.44 23.36 23.59
C VAL A 98 0.99 24.74 24.07
N VAL A 99 1.43 25.15 25.25
CA VAL A 99 1.12 26.47 25.83
C VAL A 99 1.60 27.58 24.89
N ARG A 100 2.89 27.56 24.51
CA ARG A 100 3.46 28.57 23.59
C ARG A 100 2.77 28.58 22.24
N PHE A 101 2.41 27.43 21.69
CA PHE A 101 1.69 27.40 20.41
C PHE A 101 0.32 28.07 20.54
N ARG A 102 -0.43 27.76 21.60
CA ARG A 102 -1.74 28.38 21.84
C ARG A 102 -1.62 29.89 22.08
N GLU A 103 -0.61 30.34 22.80
CA GLU A 103 -0.36 31.76 23.05
C GLU A 103 0.07 32.50 21.77
N GLU A 104 1.09 32.00 21.07
CA GLU A 104 1.72 32.71 19.94
C GLU A 104 0.91 32.61 18.64
N VAL A 105 0.24 31.48 18.41
CA VAL A 105 -0.46 31.20 17.14
C VAL A 105 -1.96 31.40 17.26
N LEU A 106 -2.54 31.06 18.42
CA LEU A 106 -3.98 31.16 18.66
C LEU A 106 -4.36 32.33 19.58
N SER A 107 -3.39 33.17 19.97
CA SER A 107 -3.61 34.30 20.89
C SER A 107 -4.30 33.91 22.20
N GLY A 108 -4.05 32.69 22.67
CA GLY A 108 -4.66 32.11 23.88
C GLY A 108 -6.11 31.63 23.71
N GLN A 109 -6.71 31.78 22.52
CA GLN A 109 -8.10 31.39 22.26
C GLN A 109 -8.17 30.08 21.47
N LEU A 110 -8.88 29.09 22.00
CA LEU A 110 -9.06 27.81 21.31
C LEU A 110 -10.05 27.94 20.15
N ILE A 111 -9.76 27.24 19.07
CA ILE A 111 -10.59 27.18 17.88
C ILE A 111 -11.74 26.19 18.13
N PRO A 112 -13.01 26.53 17.82
CA PRO A 112 -14.10 25.56 17.85
C PRO A 112 -13.79 24.34 16.99
N PHE A 113 -14.13 23.14 17.47
CA PHE A 113 -13.78 21.89 16.77
C PHE A 113 -14.25 21.87 15.30
N ALA A 114 -15.44 22.43 15.04
CA ALA A 114 -16.02 22.53 13.70
C ALA A 114 -15.22 23.41 12.72
N GLU A 115 -14.43 24.36 13.24
CA GLU A 115 -13.66 25.32 12.44
C GLU A 115 -12.23 24.86 12.16
N ILE A 116 -11.77 23.76 12.79
CA ILE A 116 -10.43 23.21 12.59
C ILE A 116 -10.10 23.01 11.10
N PRO A 117 -10.95 22.37 10.27
CA PRO A 117 -10.62 22.12 8.86
C PRO A 117 -10.36 23.43 8.11
N THR A 118 -11.25 24.40 8.25
CA THR A 118 -11.16 25.71 7.58
C THR A 118 -9.91 26.46 8.01
N TRP A 119 -9.60 26.47 9.32
CA TRP A 119 -8.41 27.11 9.85
C TRP A 119 -7.12 26.48 9.30
N ILE A 120 -7.05 25.15 9.23
CA ILE A 120 -5.90 24.43 8.68
C ILE A 120 -5.73 24.73 7.19
N GLU A 121 -6.82 24.69 6.42
CA GLU A 121 -6.79 24.97 4.98
C GLU A 121 -6.35 26.42 4.68
N GLN A 122 -6.79 27.39 5.50
CA GLN A 122 -6.33 28.77 5.40
C GLN A 122 -4.86 28.89 5.78
N LYS A 123 -4.45 28.32 6.91
CA LYS A 123 -3.06 28.42 7.37
C LYS A 123 -2.09 27.72 6.42
N ALA A 124 -2.51 26.64 5.74
CA ALA A 124 -1.70 26.00 4.70
C ALA A 124 -1.46 26.92 3.50
N LYS A 125 -2.44 27.73 3.10
CA LYS A 125 -2.27 28.73 2.04
C LYS A 125 -1.31 29.85 2.46
N GLU A 126 -1.39 30.29 3.72
CA GLU A 126 -0.50 31.30 4.30
C GLU A 126 0.95 30.78 4.45
N ASP A 127 1.12 29.54 4.91
CA ASP A 127 2.44 28.89 5.07
C ASP A 127 3.14 28.67 3.72
N GLY A 128 2.38 28.50 2.64
CA GLY A 128 2.87 28.26 1.28
C GLY A 128 3.07 26.78 0.94
N GLY A 129 3.88 26.50 -0.07
CA GLY A 129 4.09 25.14 -0.60
C GLY A 129 4.65 24.16 0.45
N GLY A 130 4.17 22.91 0.42
CA GLY A 130 4.62 21.86 1.33
C GLY A 130 6.11 21.52 1.17
N THR A 131 6.76 21.14 2.26
CA THR A 131 8.16 20.74 2.25
C THR A 131 8.32 19.34 1.67
N HIS A 132 9.20 19.22 0.69
CA HIS A 132 9.62 17.97 0.10
C HIS A 132 10.86 17.44 0.83
N TRP A 133 10.84 16.16 1.14
CA TRP A 133 11.96 15.42 1.69
C TRP A 133 12.46 14.43 0.67
N VAL A 134 13.77 14.38 0.53
CA VAL A 134 14.48 13.41 -0.30
C VAL A 134 15.43 12.63 0.58
N GLU A 135 15.43 11.31 0.40
CA GLU A 135 16.39 10.43 1.04
C GLU A 135 17.49 10.10 0.03
N ILE A 136 18.71 10.55 0.34
CA ILE A 136 19.88 10.42 -0.51
C ILE A 136 20.86 9.52 0.23
N PRO A 137 21.29 8.38 -0.36
CA PRO A 137 22.31 7.58 0.26
C PRO A 137 23.64 8.35 0.23
N LEU A 138 24.35 8.37 1.36
CA LEU A 138 25.66 8.98 1.43
C LEU A 138 26.68 8.09 0.72
N PRO A 139 27.52 8.63 -0.18
CA PRO A 139 28.62 7.89 -0.77
C PRO A 139 29.57 7.35 0.32
N PRO A 140 30.20 6.18 0.11
CA PRO A 140 31.24 5.68 1.02
C PRO A 140 32.30 6.75 1.30
N GLY A 141 32.66 6.95 2.57
CA GLY A 141 33.62 7.97 3.02
C GLY A 141 33.04 9.38 3.24
N HIS A 142 31.73 9.60 3.02
CA HIS A 142 31.03 10.82 3.42
C HIS A 142 30.35 10.63 4.78
N GLU A 143 31.03 11.02 5.85
CA GLU A 143 30.44 11.04 7.18
C GLU A 143 29.57 12.29 7.35
N LEU A 144 28.48 12.14 8.12
CA LEU A 144 27.66 13.27 8.53
C LEU A 144 28.51 14.16 9.45
N PRO A 145 28.53 15.48 9.21
CA PRO A 145 29.16 16.41 10.13
C PRO A 145 28.54 16.27 11.52
N ASP A 146 29.36 16.31 12.57
CA ASP A 146 28.92 16.32 13.97
C ASP A 146 28.34 17.69 14.38
N THR A 147 27.59 18.33 13.48
CA THR A 147 26.92 19.60 13.72
C THR A 147 25.43 19.34 13.92
N MET A 148 24.97 19.51 15.17
CA MET A 148 23.54 19.49 15.48
C MET A 148 22.81 20.60 14.70
N GLY A 149 22.16 20.24 13.60
CA GLY A 149 21.14 21.05 12.94
C GLY A 149 21.59 21.93 11.78
N HIS A 150 22.89 22.04 11.50
CA HIS A 150 23.39 22.81 10.37
C HIS A 150 24.45 22.05 9.59
N LEU A 151 24.17 21.72 8.33
CA LEU A 151 25.17 21.14 7.43
C LEU A 151 26.08 22.26 6.91
N PRO A 152 27.42 22.17 7.08
CA PRO A 152 28.34 23.18 6.58
C PRO A 152 28.21 23.34 5.05
N PRO A 153 28.21 24.57 4.51
CA PRO A 153 28.10 24.80 3.06
C PRO A 153 29.14 24.02 2.23
N GLU A 154 30.37 23.94 2.73
CA GLU A 154 31.45 23.19 2.07
C GLU A 154 31.27 21.67 2.12
N TRP A 155 30.51 21.17 3.09
CA TRP A 155 30.12 19.76 3.11
C TRP A 155 29.03 19.49 2.06
N LEU A 156 28.04 20.39 1.94
CA LEU A 156 26.98 20.28 0.93
C LEU A 156 27.52 20.36 -0.51
N ARG A 157 28.49 21.24 -0.77
CA ARG A 157 29.17 21.31 -2.07
C ARG A 157 29.88 20.01 -2.44
N ARG A 158 30.69 19.47 -1.51
CA ARG A 158 31.36 18.17 -1.73
C ARG A 158 30.38 17.03 -1.98
N LEU A 159 29.26 17.00 -1.26
CA LEU A 159 28.21 16.03 -1.51
C LEU A 159 27.61 16.21 -2.91
N ALA A 160 27.32 17.45 -3.33
CA ALA A 160 26.79 17.75 -4.67
C ALA A 160 27.75 17.33 -5.80
N ASP A 161 29.03 17.66 -5.68
CA ASP A 161 30.06 17.26 -6.65
C ASP A 161 30.18 15.72 -6.74
N THR A 162 30.05 15.05 -5.59
CA THR A 162 30.08 13.58 -5.53
C THR A 162 28.81 12.98 -6.13
N ILE A 163 27.64 13.57 -5.89
CA ILE A 163 26.36 13.19 -6.52
C ILE A 163 26.46 13.30 -8.05
N GLU A 164 27.00 14.41 -8.55
CA GLU A 164 27.17 14.64 -9.99
C GLU A 164 28.15 13.63 -10.62
N LYS A 165 29.30 13.41 -9.96
CA LYS A 165 30.33 12.49 -10.46
C LYS A 165 29.91 11.02 -10.46
N HIS A 166 29.14 10.59 -9.47
CA HIS A 166 28.78 9.18 -9.29
C HIS A 166 27.36 8.83 -9.76
N GLY A 167 26.56 9.81 -10.20
CA GLY A 167 25.22 9.58 -10.76
C GLY A 167 24.26 8.98 -9.73
N LEU A 168 24.12 9.64 -8.57
CA LEU A 168 23.27 9.14 -7.50
C LEU A 168 21.77 9.17 -7.90
N ARG A 169 21.13 8.00 -7.83
CA ARG A 169 19.67 7.87 -7.91
C ARG A 169 19.07 8.11 -6.53
N ILE A 170 17.91 8.75 -6.46
CA ILE A 170 17.13 8.85 -5.22
C ILE A 170 16.58 7.45 -4.93
N TYR A 171 17.04 6.81 -3.84
CA TYR A 171 16.66 5.44 -3.50
C TYR A 171 15.49 5.37 -2.50
N GLY A 172 15.32 6.36 -1.61
CA GLY A 172 14.31 6.31 -0.53
C GLY A 172 12.98 7.03 -0.81
N GLY A 173 12.80 7.50 -2.04
CA GLY A 173 11.58 8.14 -2.51
C GLY A 173 11.47 9.63 -2.18
N TRP A 174 10.62 10.30 -2.96
CA TRP A 174 10.21 11.69 -2.77
C TRP A 174 9.01 11.71 -1.83
N ARG A 175 9.15 12.33 -0.65
CA ARG A 175 8.05 12.37 0.33
C ARG A 175 7.63 13.81 0.60
N LEU A 176 6.34 14.06 0.42
CA LEU A 176 5.72 15.31 0.84
C LEU A 176 5.32 15.18 2.31
N ASN A 177 5.77 16.11 3.15
CA ASN A 177 5.38 16.08 4.55
C ASN A 177 3.93 16.53 4.68
N THR A 178 3.06 15.69 5.24
CA THR A 178 1.63 15.99 5.39
C THR A 178 1.22 16.03 6.85
N LEU A 179 0.25 16.87 7.21
CA LEU A 179 -0.39 16.90 8.53
C LEU A 179 -1.78 16.28 8.44
N SER A 180 -2.03 15.27 9.27
CA SER A 180 -3.36 14.68 9.44
C SER A 180 -4.20 15.48 10.45
N TYR A 181 -5.47 15.73 10.13
CA TYR A 181 -6.40 16.52 10.95
C TYR A 181 -7.86 16.04 10.81
N PRO A 182 -8.76 16.35 11.75
CA PRO A 182 -10.15 15.91 11.67
C PRO A 182 -10.88 16.56 10.48
N GLY A 183 -11.76 15.81 9.82
CA GLY A 183 -12.67 16.37 8.84
C GLY A 183 -13.77 17.25 9.47
N PRO A 184 -14.55 17.96 8.64
CA PRO A 184 -15.74 18.70 9.05
C PRO A 184 -16.73 17.88 9.90
N PRO A 185 -17.55 18.55 10.73
CA PRO A 185 -18.62 17.89 11.48
C PRO A 185 -19.52 17.04 10.58
N GLY A 186 -19.80 15.81 11.01
CA GLY A 186 -20.58 14.84 10.23
C GLY A 186 -19.74 13.98 9.29
N GLU A 187 -18.50 14.39 8.98
CA GLU A 187 -17.57 13.57 8.21
C GLU A 187 -16.57 12.87 9.14
N ASN A 188 -16.72 11.56 9.33
CA ASN A 188 -15.86 10.77 10.23
C ASN A 188 -14.47 10.43 9.65
N TRP A 189 -14.06 11.04 8.54
CA TRP A 189 -12.74 10.85 7.93
C TRP A 189 -11.63 11.73 8.54
N VAL A 190 -10.38 11.30 8.40
CA VAL A 190 -9.19 12.11 8.65
C VAL A 190 -8.79 12.71 7.30
N ARG A 191 -8.52 14.01 7.28
CA ARG A 191 -7.94 14.70 6.13
C ARG A 191 -6.44 14.82 6.32
N ALA A 192 -5.70 14.95 5.22
CA ALA A 192 -4.28 15.22 5.23
C ALA A 192 -3.98 16.37 4.27
N ILE A 193 -3.10 17.29 4.68
CA ILE A 193 -2.66 18.41 3.84
C ILE A 193 -1.13 18.53 3.86
N PRO A 194 -0.47 18.87 2.75
CA PRO A 194 0.97 19.17 2.75
C PRO A 194 1.30 20.33 3.69
N VAL A 195 2.45 20.25 4.38
CA VAL A 195 2.89 21.30 5.31
C VAL A 195 4.31 21.77 5.04
N ARG A 196 4.54 23.08 5.20
CA ARG A 196 5.88 23.67 5.18
C ARG A 196 6.55 23.47 6.54
N HIS A 197 7.78 22.95 6.56
CA HIS A 197 8.49 22.52 7.77
C HIS A 197 8.75 23.67 8.77
N ASP A 198 9.07 24.85 8.25
CA ASP A 198 9.29 26.10 8.99
C ASP A 198 8.01 26.95 9.11
N GLY A 199 6.88 26.47 8.58
CA GLY A 199 5.56 27.08 8.73
C GLY A 199 4.87 26.76 10.07
N VAL A 200 3.72 27.40 10.30
CA VAL A 200 2.88 27.19 11.48
C VAL A 200 2.37 25.75 11.54
N LEU A 201 1.91 25.20 10.41
CA LEU A 201 1.44 23.81 10.34
C LEU A 201 2.59 22.81 10.49
N GLY A 202 3.81 23.16 10.05
CA GLY A 202 5.02 22.37 10.32
C GLY A 202 5.34 22.29 11.81
N ARG A 203 5.22 23.41 12.53
CA ARG A 203 5.33 23.44 14.00
C ARG A 203 4.22 22.62 14.67
N LEU A 204 2.98 22.77 14.23
CA LEU A 204 1.85 21.98 14.74
C LEU A 204 2.07 20.48 14.54
N LYS A 205 2.57 20.06 13.37
CA LYS A 205 2.93 18.66 13.10
C LYS A 205 3.97 18.13 14.08
N ARG A 206 5.02 18.91 14.37
CA ARG A 206 6.07 18.51 15.33
C ARG A 206 5.48 18.32 16.73
N ILE A 207 4.64 19.26 17.19
CA ILE A 207 3.97 19.17 18.50
C ILE A 207 3.06 17.93 18.54
N ALA A 208 2.21 17.73 17.53
CA ALA A 208 1.35 16.57 17.43
C ALA A 208 2.15 15.25 17.45
N GLY A 209 3.26 15.18 16.72
CA GLY A 209 4.17 14.03 16.73
C GLY A 209 4.85 13.79 18.08
N GLN A 210 5.23 14.85 18.81
CA GLN A 210 5.74 14.74 20.18
C GLN A 210 4.68 14.20 21.13
N LEU A 211 3.45 14.70 21.04
CA LEU A 211 2.30 14.23 21.82
C LEU A 211 2.00 12.75 21.53
N CYS A 212 2.00 12.33 20.26
CA CYS A 212 1.77 10.93 19.89
C CYS A 212 2.88 10.00 20.39
N ARG A 213 4.15 10.45 20.40
CA ARG A 213 5.26 9.69 20.99
C ARG A 213 5.13 9.55 22.51
N ARG A 214 4.71 10.63 23.18
CA ARG A 214 4.53 10.65 24.64
C ARG A 214 3.29 9.86 25.07
N TYR A 215 2.23 9.93 24.28
CA TYR A 215 0.95 9.27 24.51
C TYR A 215 0.61 8.39 23.28
N PRO A 216 1.10 7.14 23.22
CA PRO A 216 0.95 6.27 22.04
C PRO A 216 -0.50 5.97 21.63
N ALA A 217 -1.46 6.21 22.52
CA ALA A 217 -2.88 6.12 22.20
C ALA A 217 -3.43 7.35 21.45
N TRP A 218 -2.63 8.39 21.22
CA TRP A 218 -3.07 9.55 20.46
C TRP A 218 -2.70 9.37 18.99
N GLU A 219 -3.67 9.63 18.12
CA GLU A 219 -3.46 9.70 16.66
C GLU A 219 -3.18 11.16 16.29
N GLU A 220 -2.39 11.40 15.24
CA GLU A 220 -1.96 12.74 14.84
C GLU A 220 -3.14 13.71 14.70
N ALA A 221 -4.21 13.31 14.00
CA ALA A 221 -5.39 14.15 13.84
C ALA A 221 -6.07 14.52 15.17
N ARG A 222 -6.08 13.62 16.15
CA ARG A 222 -6.68 13.88 17.46
C ARG A 222 -5.77 14.76 18.31
N ALA A 223 -4.45 14.58 18.20
CA ALA A 223 -3.47 15.46 18.83
C ALA A 223 -3.55 16.88 18.26
N VAL A 224 -3.71 17.03 16.94
CA VAL A 224 -3.96 18.32 16.28
C VAL A 224 -5.24 18.96 16.81
N ALA A 225 -6.34 18.20 16.84
CA ALA A 225 -7.61 18.71 17.36
C ALA A 225 -7.49 19.16 18.82
N PHE A 226 -6.78 18.39 19.64
CA PHE A 226 -6.50 18.77 21.03
C PHE A 226 -5.72 20.08 21.12
N VAL A 227 -4.61 20.23 20.38
CA VAL A 227 -3.80 21.45 20.42
C VAL A 227 -4.63 22.68 20.05
N LEU A 228 -5.44 22.58 18.99
CA LEU A 228 -6.22 23.69 18.44
C LEU A 228 -7.50 24.01 19.24
N SER A 229 -8.23 22.99 19.71
CA SER A 229 -9.58 23.16 20.28
C SER A 229 -9.71 22.76 21.74
N GLY A 230 -8.69 22.12 22.31
CA GLY A 230 -8.76 21.53 23.65
C GLY A 230 -9.58 20.24 23.72
N ALA A 231 -10.14 19.75 22.59
CA ALA A 231 -10.90 18.51 22.56
C ALA A 231 -10.07 17.32 23.06
N VAL A 232 -10.55 16.66 24.11
CA VAL A 232 -9.86 15.56 24.79
C VAL A 232 -9.81 14.31 23.89
N PRO A 233 -8.63 13.80 23.53
CA PRO A 233 -8.52 12.53 22.81
C PRO A 233 -8.86 11.35 23.73
N LEU A 234 -9.94 10.65 23.40
CA LEU A 234 -10.36 9.44 24.09
C LEU A 234 -9.43 8.26 23.80
N ILE A 235 -8.99 7.57 24.85
CA ILE A 235 -8.19 6.35 24.75
C ILE A 235 -9.17 5.18 24.58
N PRO A 236 -9.18 4.50 23.42
CA PRO A 236 -10.11 3.42 23.18
C PRO A 236 -9.75 2.19 24.01
N LYS A 237 -10.77 1.41 24.39
CA LYS A 237 -10.58 0.13 25.10
C LYS A 237 -9.94 -0.93 24.19
N ALA A 238 -10.17 -0.83 22.88
CA ALA A 238 -9.42 -1.58 21.88
C ALA A 238 -9.41 -0.87 20.53
N ARG A 239 -8.41 -1.15 19.70
CA ARG A 239 -8.35 -0.79 18.28
C ARG A 239 -8.19 -2.04 17.44
N LEU A 240 -8.83 -2.03 16.29
CA LEU A 240 -8.70 -3.07 15.27
C LEU A 240 -8.27 -2.44 13.97
N GLN A 241 -7.16 -2.91 13.42
CA GLN A 241 -6.64 -2.51 12.12
C GLN A 241 -6.70 -3.70 11.17
N PHE A 242 -7.09 -3.42 9.93
CA PHE A 242 -7.13 -4.39 8.85
C PHE A 242 -6.08 -3.98 7.82
N ASP A 243 -5.06 -4.81 7.65
CA ASP A 243 -4.04 -4.56 6.65
C ASP A 243 -4.34 -5.45 5.44
N HIS A 244 -4.80 -4.79 4.37
CA HIS A 244 -4.97 -5.42 3.08
C HIS A 244 -3.66 -5.26 2.31
N HIS A 245 -3.00 -6.39 2.08
CA HIS A 245 -1.81 -6.45 1.24
C HIS A 245 -2.24 -6.92 -0.15
N SER A 246 -1.74 -6.30 -1.22
CA SER A 246 -2.04 -6.73 -2.58
C SER A 246 -1.50 -8.15 -2.87
N HIS A 247 -0.45 -8.57 -2.18
CA HIS A 247 0.24 -9.85 -2.43
C HIS A 247 0.28 -10.80 -1.23
N MET A 248 -0.30 -10.42 -0.09
CA MET A 248 -0.32 -11.24 1.13
C MET A 248 -1.75 -11.39 1.64
N PRO A 249 -2.06 -12.48 2.37
CA PRO A 249 -3.33 -12.60 3.07
C PRO A 249 -3.60 -11.37 3.96
N PRO A 250 -4.87 -10.92 4.08
CA PRO A 250 -5.19 -9.80 4.94
C PRO A 250 -4.92 -10.14 6.40
N THR A 251 -4.35 -9.21 7.15
CA THR A 251 -4.08 -9.38 8.58
C THR A 251 -5.03 -8.53 9.43
N ILE A 252 -5.38 -9.06 10.61
CA ILE A 252 -6.14 -8.33 11.62
C ILE A 252 -5.20 -8.06 12.79
N THR A 253 -4.89 -6.79 13.03
CA THR A 253 -4.13 -6.35 14.20
C THR A 253 -5.10 -5.83 15.25
N ILE A 254 -5.11 -6.44 16.44
CA ILE A 254 -5.96 -6.01 17.56
C ILE A 254 -5.08 -5.51 18.70
N THR A 255 -5.20 -4.23 19.02
CA THR A 255 -4.58 -3.62 20.20
C THR A 255 -5.65 -3.48 21.28
N VAL A 256 -5.45 -4.07 22.45
CA VAL A 256 -6.46 -4.14 23.52
C VAL A 256 -5.94 -3.57 24.82
N ASP A 257 -6.80 -2.93 25.62
CA ASP A 257 -6.51 -2.69 27.03
C ASP A 257 -6.35 -4.05 27.74
N PRO A 258 -5.28 -4.27 28.52
CA PRO A 258 -4.98 -5.56 29.14
C PRO A 258 -6.03 -6.01 30.17
N ARG A 259 -6.99 -5.15 30.55
CA ARG A 259 -8.11 -5.50 31.43
C ARG A 259 -9.31 -6.08 30.68
N LEU A 260 -9.28 -6.12 29.35
CA LEU A 260 -10.29 -6.85 28.58
C LEU A 260 -10.21 -8.35 28.91
N SER A 261 -11.36 -8.96 29.15
CA SER A 261 -11.46 -10.41 29.36
C SER A 261 -11.14 -11.17 28.05
N LYS A 262 -10.66 -12.41 28.18
CA LYS A 262 -10.39 -13.28 27.03
C LYS A 262 -11.64 -13.48 26.15
N GLU A 263 -12.82 -13.52 26.77
CA GLU A 263 -14.11 -13.65 26.08
C GLU A 263 -14.45 -12.41 25.26
N GLU A 264 -14.19 -11.21 25.79
CA GLU A 264 -14.40 -9.96 25.05
C GLU A 264 -13.46 -9.88 23.85
N VAL A 265 -12.17 -10.21 24.02
CA VAL A 265 -11.19 -10.24 22.92
C VAL A 265 -11.61 -11.24 21.84
N ALA A 266 -12.01 -12.46 22.22
CA ALA A 266 -12.49 -13.47 21.28
C ALA A 266 -13.74 -13.01 20.50
N LYS A 267 -14.70 -12.37 21.18
CA LYS A 267 -15.90 -11.81 20.55
C LYS A 267 -15.58 -10.68 19.57
N LEU A 268 -14.57 -9.87 19.88
CA LEU A 268 -14.12 -8.81 18.99
C LEU A 268 -13.50 -9.39 17.73
N TYR A 269 -12.53 -10.29 17.87
CA TYR A 269 -11.93 -10.98 16.75
C TYR A 269 -12.99 -11.68 15.87
N ALA A 270 -13.88 -12.48 16.47
CA ALA A 270 -14.89 -13.24 15.73
C ALA A 270 -15.89 -12.35 14.97
N ARG A 271 -16.25 -11.20 15.53
CA ARG A 271 -17.13 -10.22 14.85
C ARG A 271 -16.45 -9.64 13.61
N HIS A 272 -15.20 -9.23 13.74
CA HIS A 272 -14.46 -8.55 12.68
C HIS A 272 -13.91 -9.50 11.61
N ARG A 273 -13.53 -10.71 11.98
CA ARG A 273 -13.19 -11.77 11.02
C ARG A 273 -14.33 -12.04 10.02
N ARG A 274 -15.58 -12.00 10.48
CA ARG A 274 -16.77 -12.19 9.62
C ARG A 274 -16.95 -11.08 8.57
N GLU A 275 -16.35 -9.92 8.77
CA GLU A 275 -16.41 -8.80 7.82
C GLU A 275 -15.38 -8.95 6.70
N LEU A 276 -14.31 -9.69 6.94
CA LEU A 276 -13.29 -10.01 5.94
C LEU A 276 -13.59 -11.31 5.20
N PHE A 277 -14.11 -12.30 5.91
CA PHE A 277 -14.36 -13.62 5.38
C PHE A 277 -15.78 -14.07 5.73
N GLU A 278 -16.58 -14.33 4.70
CA GLU A 278 -17.87 -14.98 4.86
C GLU A 278 -17.65 -16.47 5.19
N GLY A 279 -18.10 -16.88 6.38
CA GLY A 279 -18.07 -18.27 6.81
C GLY A 279 -16.81 -18.71 7.57
N GLN A 280 -16.72 -20.02 7.78
CA GLN A 280 -15.55 -20.66 8.39
C GLN A 280 -14.51 -20.95 7.30
N ASP A 281 -13.24 -20.65 7.61
CA ASP A 281 -12.17 -21.11 6.75
C ASP A 281 -12.11 -22.63 6.90
N LYS A 282 -12.39 -23.34 5.81
CA LYS A 282 -12.38 -24.80 5.81
C LYS A 282 -10.93 -25.25 5.62
N PRO A 283 -10.42 -26.16 6.47
CA PRO A 283 -9.08 -26.71 6.28
C PRO A 283 -8.89 -27.16 4.82
N MET A 284 -7.80 -26.72 4.20
CA MET A 284 -7.44 -27.19 2.86
C MET A 284 -6.75 -28.54 2.98
N SER A 285 -7.23 -29.52 2.21
CA SER A 285 -6.52 -30.80 2.13
C SER A 285 -5.17 -30.62 1.45
N GLU A 286 -4.24 -31.53 1.73
CA GLU A 286 -2.90 -31.53 1.13
C GLU A 286 -2.95 -31.44 -0.41
N LYS A 287 -3.89 -32.17 -1.04
CA LYS A 287 -4.18 -32.09 -2.47
C LYS A 287 -4.34 -30.64 -2.94
N HIS A 288 -5.19 -29.86 -2.29
CA HIS A 288 -5.48 -28.49 -2.72
C HIS A 288 -4.30 -27.56 -2.47
N LEU A 289 -3.56 -27.73 -1.38
CA LEU A 289 -2.32 -26.97 -1.13
C LEU A 289 -1.28 -27.24 -2.22
N LYS A 290 -1.06 -28.51 -2.56
CA LYS A 290 -0.16 -28.92 -3.66
C LYS A 290 -0.64 -28.42 -5.01
N LEU A 291 -1.96 -28.41 -5.25
CA LEU A 291 -2.56 -27.91 -6.48
C LEU A 291 -2.36 -26.40 -6.67
N ALA A 292 -2.46 -25.62 -5.59
CA ALA A 292 -2.15 -24.19 -5.61
C ALA A 292 -0.68 -23.93 -5.97
N VAL A 293 0.25 -24.66 -5.34
CA VAL A 293 1.70 -24.55 -5.64
C VAL A 293 2.01 -24.97 -7.06
N PHE A 294 1.43 -26.08 -7.53
CA PHE A 294 1.60 -26.56 -8.89
C PHE A 294 1.16 -25.51 -9.91
N LEU A 295 0.03 -24.84 -9.69
CA LEU A 295 -0.46 -23.80 -10.59
C LEU A 295 0.50 -22.60 -10.65
N ALA A 296 1.10 -22.21 -9.53
CA ALA A 296 2.11 -21.15 -9.48
C ALA A 296 3.40 -21.53 -10.22
N GLN A 297 3.82 -22.80 -10.10
CA GLN A 297 5.02 -23.33 -10.77
C GLN A 297 4.83 -23.53 -12.28
N ASN A 298 3.58 -23.70 -12.73
CA ASN A 298 3.24 -23.96 -14.12
C ASN A 298 2.29 -22.87 -14.66
N PRO A 299 2.76 -21.61 -14.78
CA PRO A 299 1.89 -20.49 -15.13
C PRO A 299 1.54 -20.43 -16.61
N SER A 300 2.22 -21.20 -17.46
CA SER A 300 2.09 -21.20 -18.92
C SER A 300 1.42 -22.48 -19.45
N GLY A 301 1.09 -22.50 -20.74
CA GLY A 301 0.45 -23.63 -21.40
C GLY A 301 -1.07 -23.71 -21.17
N THR A 302 -1.71 -24.60 -21.92
CA THR A 302 -3.15 -24.83 -21.88
C THR A 302 -3.57 -25.57 -20.61
N TRP A 303 -4.83 -25.42 -20.21
CA TRP A 303 -5.37 -26.15 -19.06
C TRP A 303 -5.33 -27.67 -19.21
N VAL A 304 -5.35 -28.17 -20.46
CA VAL A 304 -5.23 -29.60 -20.75
C VAL A 304 -3.80 -30.07 -20.47
N GLU A 305 -2.79 -29.34 -20.95
CA GLU A 305 -1.38 -29.65 -20.68
C GLU A 305 -1.07 -29.58 -19.18
N ARG A 306 -1.55 -28.54 -18.48
CA ARG A 306 -1.38 -28.44 -17.02
C ARG A 306 -2.02 -29.60 -16.27
N MET A 307 -3.21 -30.04 -16.70
CA MET A 307 -3.86 -31.20 -16.10
C MET A 307 -3.06 -32.49 -16.34
N SER A 308 -2.54 -32.69 -17.55
CA SER A 308 -1.70 -33.85 -17.86
C SER A 308 -0.44 -33.87 -17.00
N ASN A 309 0.25 -32.72 -16.87
CA ASN A 309 1.43 -32.57 -16.02
C ASN A 309 1.09 -32.82 -14.54
N TRP A 310 -0.04 -32.28 -14.06
CA TRP A 310 -0.53 -32.57 -12.71
C TRP A 310 -0.77 -34.06 -12.50
N ASN A 311 -1.45 -34.73 -13.42
CA ASN A 311 -1.77 -36.15 -13.34
C ASN A 311 -0.52 -37.04 -13.36
N ALA A 312 0.53 -36.62 -14.06
CA ALA A 312 1.82 -37.31 -14.07
C ALA A 312 2.56 -37.15 -12.73
N CYS A 313 2.59 -35.94 -12.17
CA CYS A 313 3.27 -35.65 -10.91
C CYS A 313 2.49 -36.15 -9.67
N TYR A 314 1.15 -36.20 -9.74
CA TYR A 314 0.27 -36.59 -8.65
C TYR A 314 -0.81 -37.59 -9.11
N PRO A 315 -0.44 -38.82 -9.53
CA PRO A 315 -1.40 -39.79 -10.09
C PRO A 315 -2.57 -40.13 -9.16
N GLN A 316 -2.33 -40.15 -7.85
CA GLN A 316 -3.32 -40.41 -6.81
C GLN A 316 -4.41 -39.32 -6.72
N TRP A 317 -4.16 -38.14 -7.29
CA TRP A 317 -5.10 -37.01 -7.31
C TRP A 317 -5.46 -36.59 -8.73
N SER A 318 -5.39 -37.54 -9.66
CA SER A 318 -5.62 -37.29 -11.07
C SER A 318 -7.03 -36.78 -11.37
N TYR A 319 -7.11 -35.96 -12.42
CA TYR A 319 -8.34 -35.42 -12.97
C TYR A 319 -8.59 -36.00 -14.35
N THR A 320 -9.84 -36.38 -14.64
CA THR A 320 -10.26 -36.82 -15.97
C THR A 320 -10.88 -35.70 -16.80
N ASN A 321 -11.21 -34.57 -16.17
CA ASN A 321 -11.86 -33.43 -16.80
C ASN A 321 -11.11 -32.12 -16.49
N TYR A 322 -10.58 -31.49 -17.53
CA TYR A 322 -9.77 -30.27 -17.43
C TYR A 322 -10.54 -29.08 -16.83
N ARG A 323 -11.88 -29.04 -16.99
CA ARG A 323 -12.71 -27.96 -16.40
C ARG A 323 -12.78 -28.07 -14.89
N THR A 324 -12.89 -29.29 -14.37
CA THR A 324 -12.86 -29.55 -12.93
C THR A 324 -11.48 -29.24 -12.36
N PHE A 325 -10.41 -29.67 -13.05
CA PHE A 325 -9.03 -29.32 -12.70
C PHE A 325 -8.82 -27.80 -12.65
N CYS A 326 -9.22 -27.08 -13.69
CA CYS A 326 -9.08 -25.62 -13.78
C CYS A 326 -9.81 -24.91 -12.63
N ARG A 327 -11.07 -25.26 -12.40
CA ARG A 327 -11.87 -24.68 -11.30
C ARG A 327 -11.22 -24.93 -9.94
N ASP A 328 -10.82 -26.16 -9.66
CA ASP A 328 -10.26 -26.54 -8.37
C ASP A 328 -8.86 -25.92 -8.17
N ALA A 329 -8.06 -25.81 -9.22
CA ALA A 329 -6.72 -25.21 -9.17
C ALA A 329 -6.79 -23.69 -8.94
N LEU A 330 -7.69 -23.00 -9.66
CA LEU A 330 -7.94 -21.57 -9.47
C LEU A 330 -8.49 -21.29 -8.07
N ALA A 331 -9.47 -22.09 -7.61
CA ALA A 331 -10.02 -21.95 -6.27
C ALA A 331 -8.99 -22.23 -5.18
N ALA A 332 -8.14 -23.25 -5.36
CA ALA A 332 -7.07 -23.55 -4.43
C ALA A 332 -6.04 -22.42 -4.35
N TYR A 333 -5.60 -21.90 -5.50
CA TYR A 333 -4.66 -20.77 -5.57
C TYR A 333 -5.23 -19.51 -4.92
N GLU A 334 -6.47 -19.14 -5.26
CA GLU A 334 -7.14 -17.95 -4.70
C GLU A 334 -7.31 -18.05 -3.19
N ARG A 335 -7.63 -19.24 -2.67
CA ARG A 335 -7.76 -19.46 -1.21
C ARG A 335 -6.44 -19.37 -0.46
N VAL A 336 -5.33 -19.80 -1.07
CA VAL A 336 -3.99 -19.72 -0.44
C VAL A 336 -3.42 -18.30 -0.54
N ARG A 337 -3.50 -17.69 -1.73
CA ARG A 337 -2.88 -16.38 -2.02
C ARG A 337 -3.74 -15.21 -1.53
N GLY A 338 -5.05 -15.42 -1.39
CA GLY A 338 -6.02 -14.38 -1.05
C GLY A 338 -6.41 -13.48 -2.23
N ASN A 339 -5.92 -13.77 -3.44
CA ASN A 339 -6.30 -13.03 -4.65
C ASN A 339 -6.18 -13.95 -5.91
N LYS A 340 -6.79 -13.55 -7.03
CA LYS A 340 -6.94 -14.38 -8.24
C LYS A 340 -5.60 -14.72 -8.91
N PHE A 341 -5.58 -15.86 -9.59
CA PHE A 341 -4.48 -16.27 -10.45
C PHE A 341 -4.49 -15.45 -11.74
N ASP A 342 -3.36 -14.83 -12.07
CA ASP A 342 -3.14 -14.11 -13.33
C ASP A 342 -1.95 -14.75 -14.05
N ALA A 343 -2.18 -15.36 -15.21
CA ALA A 343 -1.11 -16.04 -15.96
C ALA A 343 -0.13 -15.04 -16.61
N GLN A 344 -0.57 -13.82 -16.91
CA GLN A 344 0.23 -12.81 -17.63
C GLN A 344 1.24 -12.12 -16.71
N GLU A 345 0.90 -11.94 -15.42
CA GLU A 345 1.82 -11.41 -14.40
C GLU A 345 3.03 -12.33 -14.18
N TRP A 346 2.85 -13.65 -14.35
CA TRP A 346 3.84 -14.67 -14.00
C TRP A 346 4.69 -15.17 -15.17
N GLU A 347 4.26 -14.97 -16.42
CA GLU A 347 4.97 -15.48 -17.60
C GLU A 347 6.39 -14.90 -17.78
N PRO A 348 6.64 -13.59 -17.57
CA PRO A 348 7.99 -13.02 -17.64
C PRO A 348 8.88 -13.47 -16.47
N GLN A 349 8.31 -13.58 -15.27
CA GLN A 349 9.04 -13.95 -14.04
C GLN A 349 9.41 -15.43 -14.01
N ALA A 350 8.50 -16.31 -14.47
CA ALA A 350 8.77 -17.73 -14.59
C ALA A 350 9.79 -18.04 -15.68
N LYS A 351 9.76 -17.33 -16.83
CA LYS A 351 10.82 -17.43 -17.85
C LYS A 351 12.16 -16.93 -17.33
N ALA A 352 12.19 -15.90 -16.50
CA ALA A 352 13.42 -15.41 -15.86
C ALA A 352 13.97 -16.40 -14.82
N MET A 353 13.11 -17.00 -13.98
CA MET A 353 13.50 -18.01 -12.99
C MET A 353 13.93 -19.34 -13.64
N LEU A 354 13.25 -19.79 -14.69
CA LEU A 354 13.65 -20.97 -15.47
C LEU A 354 15.01 -20.77 -16.14
N ARG A 355 15.26 -19.59 -16.75
CA ARG A 355 16.59 -19.24 -17.28
C ARG A 355 17.68 -19.22 -16.21
N TRP A 356 17.34 -18.83 -14.97
CA TRP A 356 18.27 -18.83 -13.85
C TRP A 356 18.57 -20.25 -13.34
N ALA A 357 17.56 -21.12 -13.31
CA ALA A 357 17.72 -22.54 -12.94
C ALA A 357 18.43 -23.36 -14.03
N GLU A 358 18.21 -23.05 -15.31
CA GLU A 358 18.91 -23.65 -16.45
C GLU A 358 20.38 -23.17 -16.54
N GLY A 359 20.66 -21.93 -16.14
CA GLY A 359 22.03 -21.41 -16.04
C GLY A 359 22.86 -22.05 -14.93
N LEU A 360 22.23 -22.46 -13.82
CA LEU A 360 22.90 -23.16 -12.71
C LEU A 360 23.32 -24.60 -13.04
N HIS A 361 22.76 -25.22 -14.08
CA HIS A 361 23.15 -26.57 -14.51
C HIS A 361 24.26 -26.62 -15.56
N HIS A 362 24.73 -25.46 -16.06
CA HIS A 362 25.76 -25.43 -17.11
C HIS A 362 27.17 -25.09 -16.61
N ASP A 363 27.33 -24.66 -15.36
CA ASP A 363 28.64 -24.30 -14.80
C ASP A 363 29.31 -25.44 -13.98
N ASP A 364 28.57 -26.49 -13.59
CA ASP A 364 29.14 -27.61 -12.81
C ASP A 364 29.83 -28.71 -13.66
N GLU A 365 29.73 -28.67 -15.00
CA GLU A 365 30.40 -29.66 -15.88
C GLU A 365 31.70 -29.16 -16.54
N LYS A 366 32.18 -27.94 -16.24
CA LYS A 366 33.41 -27.39 -16.85
C LYS A 366 34.57 -27.10 -15.89
N GLU A 367 34.46 -27.43 -14.61
CA GLU A 367 35.61 -27.42 -13.67
C GLU A 367 36.10 -28.84 -13.34
N GLY A 368 36.36 -29.63 -14.39
CA GLY A 368 36.82 -31.01 -14.26
C GLY A 368 37.94 -31.41 -15.20
N ASP A 369 38.66 -30.48 -15.84
CA ASP A 369 39.80 -30.87 -16.70
C ASP A 369 40.86 -29.76 -16.84
N THR A 370 41.62 -29.49 -15.78
CA THR A 370 42.88 -28.73 -15.90
C THR A 370 43.84 -28.95 -14.73
N ARG A 371 44.09 -30.20 -14.33
CA ARG A 371 45.29 -30.51 -13.51
C ARG A 371 45.84 -31.89 -13.81
N GLN A 372 46.67 -31.99 -14.84
CA GLN A 372 47.79 -32.95 -14.90
C GLN A 372 48.71 -32.62 -16.06
N ASN A 373 49.76 -31.82 -15.82
CA ASN A 373 51.09 -32.12 -16.39
C ASN A 373 52.19 -31.31 -15.70
N HIS A 374 52.81 -31.90 -14.68
CA HIS A 374 54.16 -31.56 -14.23
C HIS A 374 54.88 -32.87 -13.90
N GLY A 375 55.86 -33.23 -14.74
CA GLY A 375 57.09 -33.90 -14.29
C GLY A 375 57.28 -35.38 -14.61
N ARG A 376 58.28 -35.64 -15.48
CA ARG A 376 59.20 -36.80 -15.65
C ARG A 376 59.22 -37.22 -17.12
N LYS A 377 60.34 -37.20 -17.86
CA LYS A 377 61.79 -37.17 -17.57
C LYS A 377 62.50 -36.36 -18.64
#